data_AF-A0A8H4X822-F1
#
_entry.id   AF-A0A8H4X822-F1
#
_cell.length_a   1.000
_cell.length_b   1.000
_cell.length_c   1.000
_cell.angle_alpha   90.00
_cell.angle_beta   90.00
_cell.angle_gamma   90.00
#
_symmetry.space_group_name_H-M   'P 1'
#
loop_
_entity.id
_entity.type
_entity.pdbx_description
1 polymer ?
#
loop_
_entity_poly.entity_id
_entity_poly.type
_entity_poly.pdbx_seq_one_letter_code
_entity_poly.pdbx_strand_id
1 'polypeptide(L)'
;MAVIDEKRNVARQQPRQQQAPRDSIADALTSHGFQLPDIDPGDGAPPPYGDNHDQVHFSQPGFDAGAQVTGDGRVNININAKNRRLADLLAPTLQSQIAVEPEPIGLPPAYIPPSLGGQPGQVPPPKLNVVVQIVGSRGDVQPFVALGKVLKDTYGHRVRIATHPTFQSFVEENGLEFFSIGGDPAELMAFMVKHPGLMPGFDAITSGEVSKRRKGIQEILLGCWRSCIEGGDGLGPPPQPHAKNAPLDASLQVPGGREPFVADAIIANPPSFAHIHIAEKMGIPVHLMFTMPWSPTRAFPHPLANIQSSNTDDVMTNYMSYTLVEMMTWQGLGDVINRFREKALDLSPLSLIWAPGLLSRLKVSWTYCWSPALIPKPNDWGRHIDIAGFFFLNLASSFTPDPELDVFLRDV
;
A
#
# COMPACT_ATOMS: atom_id res chain seq x y z
N MET A 1 -63.27 59.54 39.47
CA MET A 1 -64.31 58.85 38.67
C MET A 1 -63.68 57.61 38.08
N ALA A 2 -64.21 56.46 38.49
CA ALA A 2 -63.83 55.14 38.04
C ALA A 2 -64.38 54.83 36.63
N VAL A 3 -64.11 53.60 36.20
CA VAL A 3 -64.82 52.74 35.21
C VAL A 3 -63.94 52.47 33.96
N ILE A 4 -63.15 51.37 33.94
CA ILE A 4 -63.49 49.95 33.57
C ILE A 4 -63.38 49.78 32.04
N ASP A 5 -62.87 48.72 31.41
CA ASP A 5 -62.20 47.45 31.72
C ASP A 5 -61.92 46.80 30.32
N GLU A 6 -61.42 45.57 30.27
CA GLU A 6 -61.10 44.73 29.10
C GLU A 6 -59.65 44.76 28.59
N LYS A 7 -58.78 44.04 29.30
CA LYS A 7 -57.74 43.24 28.65
C LYS A 7 -57.89 41.76 28.99
N ARG A 8 -58.51 41.07 28.04
CA ARG A 8 -58.64 39.62 27.90
C ARG A 8 -57.29 38.92 27.74
N ASN A 9 -57.21 37.77 28.42
CA ASN A 9 -56.61 36.49 28.04
C ASN A 9 -55.12 36.42 27.64
N VAL A 10 -54.39 35.84 28.59
CA VAL A 10 -53.08 35.20 28.51
C VAL A 10 -53.16 33.88 27.73
N ALA A 11 -52.28 33.67 26.75
CA ALA A 11 -51.39 32.49 26.63
C ALA A 11 -50.95 32.21 25.18
N ARG A 12 -49.68 32.56 24.91
CA ARG A 12 -48.66 31.87 24.09
C ARG A 12 -49.03 31.35 22.69
N GLN A 13 -48.76 32.20 21.69
CA GLN A 13 -48.23 31.76 20.39
C GLN A 13 -47.03 32.66 20.03
N GLN A 14 -45.86 32.05 19.86
CA GLN A 14 -44.61 32.72 19.48
C GLN A 14 -44.68 33.20 18.02
N PRO A 15 -44.24 34.44 17.69
CA PRO A 15 -44.21 34.90 16.31
C PRO A 15 -43.05 34.28 15.52
N ARG A 16 -43.41 33.74 14.35
CA ARG A 16 -42.52 33.22 13.30
C ARG A 16 -41.41 34.24 12.96
N GLN A 17 -40.17 33.90 13.27
CA GLN A 17 -39.01 34.50 12.62
C GLN A 17 -38.82 33.86 11.25
N GLN A 18 -38.74 34.71 10.23
CA GLN A 18 -38.39 34.36 8.85
C GLN A 18 -37.07 33.58 8.85
N GLN A 19 -37.12 32.33 8.41
CA GLN A 19 -35.94 31.55 8.07
C GLN A 19 -35.35 32.11 6.78
N ALA A 20 -34.23 32.82 6.90
CA ALA A 20 -33.26 32.91 5.82
C ALA A 20 -32.73 31.49 5.52
N PRO A 21 -32.47 31.14 4.25
CA PRO A 21 -31.93 29.83 3.91
C PRO A 21 -30.56 29.69 4.58
N ARG A 22 -30.43 28.67 5.43
CA ARG A 22 -29.14 28.25 5.96
C ARG A 22 -28.36 27.58 4.84
N ASP A 23 -27.57 28.36 4.12
CA ASP A 23 -26.36 27.87 3.47
C ASP A 23 -25.39 27.43 4.58
N SER A 24 -25.56 26.22 5.10
CA SER A 24 -24.47 25.51 5.78
C SER A 24 -23.88 24.55 4.77
N ILE A 25 -22.93 25.08 4.00
CA ILE A 25 -21.95 24.32 3.24
C ILE A 25 -21.20 23.46 4.26
N ALA A 26 -21.66 22.23 4.45
CA ALA A 26 -20.79 21.16 4.91
C ALA A 26 -19.86 20.88 3.73
N ASP A 27 -18.56 21.14 3.90
CA ASP A 27 -17.50 20.91 2.93
C ASP A 27 -17.38 19.41 2.61
N ALA A 28 -18.35 18.89 1.85
CA ALA A 28 -18.08 17.77 0.96
C ALA A 28 -17.13 18.31 -0.10
N LEU A 29 -15.97 17.68 -0.27
CA LEU A 29 -15.11 17.87 -1.43
C LEU A 29 -15.95 17.59 -2.69
N THR A 30 -16.51 18.66 -3.25
CA THR A 30 -17.49 18.61 -4.32
C THR A 30 -16.73 18.58 -5.64
N SER A 31 -16.43 17.38 -6.14
CA SER A 31 -15.98 17.18 -7.54
C SER A 31 -17.13 16.60 -8.37
N HIS A 32 -17.81 17.46 -9.14
CA HIS A 32 -18.88 17.02 -10.02
C HIS A 32 -18.34 16.15 -11.17
N GLY A 33 -18.54 14.83 -11.01
CA GLY A 33 -18.54 13.80 -12.06
C GLY A 33 -17.85 12.47 -11.69
N PHE A 34 -16.90 12.48 -10.75
CA PHE A 34 -16.25 11.35 -10.06
C PHE A 34 -15.89 12.01 -8.75
N GLN A 35 -16.90 12.02 -7.87
CA GLN A 35 -16.67 12.38 -6.49
C GLN A 35 -15.70 11.33 -5.97
N LEU A 36 -14.49 11.74 -5.60
CA LEU A 36 -13.74 10.95 -4.63
C LEU A 36 -14.69 10.81 -3.45
N PRO A 37 -15.12 9.58 -3.13
CA PRO A 37 -16.12 9.43 -2.10
C PRO A 37 -15.56 10.00 -0.83
N ASP A 38 -16.41 10.68 -0.06
CA ASP A 38 -16.03 11.01 1.30
C ASP A 38 -15.82 9.70 2.06
N ILE A 39 -14.55 9.34 2.24
CA ILE A 39 -14.09 8.18 2.98
C ILE A 39 -13.78 8.54 4.44
N ASP A 40 -14.00 9.80 4.84
CA ASP A 40 -13.95 10.19 6.25
C ASP A 40 -15.03 9.38 7.01
N PRO A 41 -14.70 8.91 8.22
CA PRO A 41 -15.67 8.22 9.05
C PRO A 41 -16.66 9.26 9.53
N GLY A 42 -17.78 9.45 8.82
CA GLY A 42 -18.98 10.00 9.46
C GLY A 42 -19.32 9.19 10.72
N ASP A 43 -20.19 9.72 11.58
CA ASP A 43 -20.58 9.19 12.92
C ASP A 43 -21.08 7.72 13.00
N GLY A 44 -20.93 6.92 11.94
CA GLY A 44 -21.27 5.49 11.87
C GLY A 44 -20.14 4.61 11.31
N ALA A 45 -18.86 4.91 11.60
CA ALA A 45 -17.78 3.98 11.28
C ALA A 45 -18.08 2.60 11.90
N PRO A 46 -17.95 1.49 11.15
CA PRO A 46 -18.05 0.17 11.75
C PRO A 46 -16.99 0.08 12.85
N PRO A 47 -17.30 -0.59 13.97
CA PRO A 47 -16.32 -0.74 15.04
C PRO A 47 -15.06 -1.38 14.46
N PRO A 48 -13.88 -1.05 14.99
CA PRO A 48 -12.66 -1.80 14.69
C PRO A 48 -12.91 -3.30 14.75
N TYR A 49 -12.11 -4.12 14.04
CA TYR A 49 -12.32 -5.58 14.03
C TYR A 49 -12.04 -6.26 15.39
N GLY A 50 -11.91 -5.48 16.46
CA GLY A 50 -11.80 -5.86 17.87
C GLY A 50 -11.81 -4.61 18.77
N ASP A 51 -11.94 -4.77 20.09
CA ASP A 51 -12.12 -3.66 21.03
C ASP A 51 -10.93 -2.67 21.10
N ASN A 52 -9.72 -3.12 20.72
CA ASN A 52 -8.50 -2.32 20.71
C ASN A 52 -7.83 -2.37 19.32
N HIS A 53 -7.37 -1.22 18.79
CA HIS A 53 -6.78 -1.11 17.44
C HIS A 53 -5.34 -1.65 17.35
N ASP A 54 -4.64 -1.68 18.47
CA ASP A 54 -3.21 -1.93 18.60
C ASP A 54 -2.90 -3.32 19.17
N GLN A 55 -3.94 -4.10 19.48
CA GLN A 55 -3.83 -5.45 20.02
C GLN A 55 -4.68 -6.41 19.21
N VAL A 56 -4.11 -7.57 18.91
CA VAL A 56 -4.85 -8.74 18.44
C VAL A 56 -4.53 -9.88 19.39
N HIS A 57 -5.59 -10.44 19.98
CA HIS A 57 -5.49 -11.66 20.75
C HIS A 57 -6.31 -12.75 20.06
N PHE A 58 -5.64 -13.84 19.71
CA PHE A 58 -6.23 -15.00 19.10
C PHE A 58 -6.13 -16.17 20.07
N SER A 59 -7.27 -16.55 20.63
CA SER A 59 -7.37 -17.71 21.53
C SER A 59 -8.31 -18.74 20.93
N GLN A 60 -7.77 -19.92 20.63
CA GLN A 60 -8.53 -21.11 20.25
C GLN A 60 -8.18 -22.28 21.18
N PRO A 61 -9.03 -23.31 21.30
CA PRO A 61 -8.74 -24.46 22.16
C PRO A 61 -7.36 -25.09 21.83
N GLY A 62 -6.38 -24.90 22.71
CA GLY A 62 -5.02 -25.42 22.53
C GLY A 62 -4.01 -24.46 21.90
N PHE A 63 -4.38 -23.22 21.56
CA PHE A 63 -3.48 -22.24 20.97
C PHE A 63 -3.87 -20.81 21.39
N ASP A 64 -2.88 -20.08 21.87
CA ASP A 64 -3.05 -18.73 22.37
C ASP A 64 -1.92 -17.86 21.80
N ALA A 65 -2.26 -16.85 21.01
CA ALA A 65 -1.29 -15.91 20.48
C ALA A 65 -1.76 -14.48 20.69
N GLY A 66 -0.82 -13.62 21.04
CA GLY A 66 -1.03 -12.19 21.19
C GLY A 66 -0.04 -11.43 20.33
N ALA A 67 -0.53 -10.40 19.65
CA ALA A 67 0.29 -9.40 18.98
C ALA A 67 -0.11 -8.02 19.49
N GLN A 68 0.88 -7.17 19.77
CA GLN A 68 0.66 -5.81 20.24
C GLN A 68 1.66 -4.85 19.59
N VAL A 69 1.20 -3.70 19.11
CA VAL A 69 2.12 -2.67 18.60
C VAL A 69 2.79 -1.93 19.75
N THR A 70 4.11 -1.86 19.72
CA THR A 70 4.92 -1.17 20.72
C THR A 70 5.05 0.32 20.42
N GLY A 71 5.46 1.10 21.44
CA GLY A 71 5.76 2.52 21.28
C GLY A 71 6.90 2.82 20.30
N ASP A 72 7.71 1.83 19.89
CA ASP A 72 8.70 1.99 18.82
C ASP A 72 8.19 1.49 17.46
N GLY A 73 6.90 1.17 17.33
CA GLY A 73 6.23 0.77 16.09
C GLY A 73 6.51 -0.64 15.56
N ARG A 74 7.18 -1.47 16.36
CA ARG A 74 7.31 -2.91 16.14
C ARG A 74 6.09 -3.65 16.67
N VAL A 75 5.96 -4.93 16.33
CA VAL A 75 4.88 -5.79 16.82
C VAL A 75 5.46 -6.79 17.80
N ASN A 76 5.17 -6.61 19.10
CA ASN A 76 5.47 -7.60 20.11
C ASN A 76 4.59 -8.83 19.93
N ILE A 77 5.21 -10.00 19.81
CA ILE A 77 4.53 -11.27 19.57
C ILE A 77 4.78 -12.21 20.75
N ASN A 78 3.69 -12.78 21.27
CA ASN A 78 3.70 -13.86 22.24
C ASN A 78 2.93 -15.06 21.67
N ILE A 79 3.57 -16.23 21.64
CA ILE A 79 2.97 -17.46 21.11
C ILE A 79 3.00 -18.55 22.19
N ASN A 80 1.82 -19.06 22.53
CA ASN A 80 1.63 -20.14 23.49
C ASN A 80 0.73 -21.24 22.90
N ALA A 81 1.36 -22.25 22.31
CA ALA A 81 0.69 -23.48 21.89
C ALA A 81 0.54 -24.42 23.10
N LYS A 82 -0.71 -24.61 23.54
CA LYS A 82 -1.07 -25.54 24.64
C LYS A 82 -1.24 -26.98 24.16
N ASN A 83 -1.45 -27.22 22.86
CA ASN A 83 -1.50 -28.54 22.23
C ASN A 83 -1.10 -28.48 20.74
N ARG A 84 -0.49 -29.55 20.20
CA ARG A 84 -0.14 -29.67 18.76
C ARG A 84 -1.35 -29.70 17.80
N ARG A 85 -2.58 -29.79 18.31
CA ARG A 85 -3.81 -29.92 17.51
C ARG A 85 -4.14 -28.72 16.61
N LEU A 86 -3.65 -27.51 16.92
CA LEU A 86 -3.83 -26.37 16.02
C LEU A 86 -2.79 -26.35 14.88
N ALA A 87 -1.62 -26.98 15.09
CA ALA A 87 -0.74 -27.30 13.98
C ALA A 87 -1.49 -28.20 12.99
N ASP A 88 -2.40 -29.08 13.43
CA ASP A 88 -3.27 -29.92 12.58
C ASP A 88 -4.49 -29.18 11.98
N LEU A 89 -4.91 -28.05 12.57
CA LEU A 89 -6.09 -27.27 12.13
C LEU A 89 -5.71 -26.17 11.15
N LEU A 90 -4.57 -25.54 11.38
CA LEU A 90 -3.89 -24.71 10.40
C LEU A 90 -3.10 -25.58 9.41
N ALA A 91 -2.79 -26.85 9.73
CA ALA A 91 -2.05 -27.77 8.85
C ALA A 91 -2.59 -27.84 7.43
N PRO A 92 -3.87 -27.75 7.07
CA PRO A 92 -4.25 -27.84 5.66
C PRO A 92 -3.88 -26.58 4.87
N THR A 93 -4.06 -25.40 5.49
CA THR A 93 -3.70 -24.09 4.94
C THR A 93 -2.19 -23.86 4.98
N LEU A 94 -1.55 -24.29 6.07
CA LEU A 94 -0.10 -24.36 6.22
C LEU A 94 0.45 -25.46 5.30
N GLN A 95 0.01 -26.72 5.26
CA GLN A 95 0.45 -27.80 4.33
C GLN A 95 0.27 -27.46 2.86
N SER A 96 -0.79 -26.77 2.45
CA SER A 96 -0.89 -26.27 1.07
C SER A 96 0.08 -25.12 0.76
N GLN A 97 0.55 -24.41 1.79
CA GLN A 97 1.60 -23.38 1.72
C GLN A 97 3.02 -23.91 2.11
N ILE A 98 3.11 -25.07 2.77
CA ILE A 98 4.29 -25.78 3.34
C ILE A 98 4.73 -26.88 2.40
N ALA A 99 3.82 -27.42 1.58
CA ALA A 99 4.17 -28.31 0.50
C ALA A 99 5.13 -27.54 -0.39
N VAL A 100 6.42 -27.74 -0.11
CA VAL A 100 7.51 -27.45 -1.02
C VAL A 100 7.03 -28.02 -2.33
N GLU A 101 6.69 -27.15 -3.29
CA GLU A 101 6.48 -27.62 -4.65
C GLU A 101 7.74 -28.43 -4.94
N PRO A 102 7.64 -29.76 -5.15
CA PRO A 102 8.83 -30.57 -5.34
C PRO A 102 9.65 -29.87 -6.42
N GLU A 103 10.92 -29.57 -6.10
CA GLU A 103 11.91 -29.06 -7.04
C GLU A 103 11.70 -29.87 -8.32
N PRO A 104 11.13 -29.27 -9.37
CA PRO A 104 10.72 -30.03 -10.52
C PRO A 104 12.02 -30.45 -11.18
N ILE A 105 12.39 -31.71 -10.98
CA ILE A 105 13.57 -32.33 -11.55
C ILE A 105 13.62 -31.95 -13.03
N GLY A 106 14.57 -31.07 -13.40
CA GLY A 106 14.91 -30.76 -14.78
C GLY A 106 13.86 -29.98 -15.59
N LEU A 107 13.13 -29.01 -15.01
CA LEU A 107 12.47 -28.04 -15.90
C LEU A 107 13.52 -27.26 -16.70
N PRO A 108 13.31 -27.05 -18.00
CA PRO A 108 14.17 -26.17 -18.77
C PRO A 108 14.18 -24.78 -18.10
N PRO A 109 15.32 -24.05 -18.18
CA PRO A 109 15.39 -22.69 -17.68
C PRO A 109 14.23 -21.87 -18.24
N ALA A 110 13.72 -20.93 -17.45
CA ALA A 110 12.63 -20.06 -17.88
C ALA A 110 12.96 -19.49 -19.27
N TYR A 111 12.11 -19.79 -20.25
CA TYR A 111 12.30 -19.27 -21.59
C TYR A 111 12.04 -17.76 -21.54
N ILE A 112 13.12 -16.98 -21.62
CA ILE A 112 13.05 -15.54 -21.82
C ILE A 112 13.07 -15.34 -23.34
N PRO A 113 11.95 -14.93 -23.96
CA PRO A 113 11.93 -14.58 -25.37
C PRO A 113 13.06 -13.58 -25.68
N PRO A 114 13.70 -13.65 -26.85
CA PRO A 114 14.75 -12.70 -27.23
C PRO A 114 14.33 -11.22 -27.07
N SER A 115 13.06 -10.92 -27.32
CA SER A 115 12.44 -9.60 -27.10
C SER A 115 12.47 -9.12 -25.65
N LEU A 116 12.46 -10.04 -24.67
CA LEU A 116 12.57 -9.75 -23.24
C LEU A 116 14.01 -9.90 -22.72
N GLY A 117 14.97 -10.30 -23.57
CA GLY A 117 16.38 -10.43 -23.21
C GLY A 117 17.18 -9.13 -23.31
N GLY A 118 16.57 -8.03 -23.78
CA GLY A 118 17.20 -6.71 -23.87
C GLY A 118 18.37 -6.61 -24.86
N GLN A 119 18.53 -7.59 -25.77
CA GLN A 119 19.63 -7.59 -26.73
C GLN A 119 19.39 -6.55 -27.84
N PRO A 120 20.44 -5.82 -28.28
CA PRO A 120 20.31 -4.84 -29.35
C PRO A 120 19.74 -5.45 -30.64
N GLY A 121 18.79 -4.76 -31.28
CA GLY A 121 18.19 -5.17 -32.55
C GLY A 121 17.03 -6.17 -32.44
N GLN A 122 16.64 -6.58 -31.23
CA GLN A 122 15.43 -7.38 -31.02
C GLN A 122 14.17 -6.51 -31.10
N VAL A 123 13.06 -7.09 -31.56
CA VAL A 123 11.75 -6.43 -31.52
C VAL A 123 11.33 -6.30 -30.06
N PRO A 124 11.04 -5.10 -29.54
CA PRO A 124 10.63 -4.93 -28.15
C PRO A 124 9.26 -5.60 -27.90
N PRO A 125 8.93 -5.94 -26.64
CA PRO A 125 7.59 -6.40 -26.30
C PRO A 125 6.53 -5.33 -26.62
N PRO A 126 5.24 -5.69 -26.69
CA PRO A 126 4.17 -4.71 -26.76
C PRO A 126 4.32 -3.64 -25.68
N LYS A 127 4.23 -2.38 -26.09
CA LYS A 127 4.31 -1.25 -25.17
C LYS A 127 3.15 -1.33 -24.17
N LEU A 128 3.49 -1.13 -22.89
CA LEU A 128 2.55 -1.12 -21.77
C LEU A 128 2.69 0.21 -21.04
N ASN A 129 1.60 0.66 -20.44
CA ASN A 129 1.59 1.70 -19.42
C ASN A 129 1.79 1.04 -18.06
N VAL A 130 2.99 1.14 -17.50
CA VAL A 130 3.34 0.56 -16.20
C VAL A 130 3.32 1.64 -15.15
N VAL A 131 2.48 1.48 -14.13
CA VAL A 131 2.50 2.32 -12.94
C VAL A 131 3.30 1.63 -11.84
N VAL A 132 4.20 2.38 -11.22
CA VAL A 132 5.07 1.90 -10.13
C VAL A 132 4.73 2.67 -8.86
N GLN A 133 4.00 2.05 -7.94
CA GLN A 133 3.48 2.67 -6.71
C GLN A 133 4.44 2.44 -5.54
N ILE A 134 4.95 3.52 -4.95
CA ILE A 134 5.99 3.44 -3.93
C ILE A 134 5.67 4.38 -2.79
N VAL A 135 5.52 3.81 -1.60
CA VAL A 135 5.42 4.54 -0.33
C VAL A 135 6.67 4.28 0.49
N GLY A 136 7.38 5.33 0.89
CA GLY A 136 8.59 5.18 1.68
C GLY A 136 9.61 6.29 1.48
N SER A 137 10.84 5.97 1.88
CA SER A 137 11.99 6.87 1.83
C SER A 137 12.69 6.84 0.46
N ARG A 138 13.77 7.61 0.31
CA ARG A 138 14.62 7.54 -0.88
C ARG A 138 15.18 6.13 -1.13
N GLY A 139 15.44 5.36 -0.07
CA GLY A 139 15.91 3.97 -0.18
C GLY A 139 14.89 3.04 -0.82
N ASP A 140 13.60 3.37 -0.69
CA ASP A 140 12.52 2.64 -1.35
C ASP A 140 12.34 3.12 -2.79
N VAL A 141 12.39 4.43 -3.05
CA VAL A 141 12.12 5.01 -4.38
C VAL A 141 13.23 4.76 -5.39
N GLN A 142 14.49 4.88 -4.98
CA GLN A 142 15.64 4.81 -5.90
C GLN A 142 15.75 3.49 -6.68
N PRO A 143 15.58 2.30 -6.07
CA PRO A 143 15.56 1.04 -6.80
C PRO A 143 14.54 1.01 -7.94
N PHE A 144 13.34 1.56 -7.73
CA PHE A 144 12.29 1.58 -8.73
C PHE A 144 12.51 2.62 -9.82
N VAL A 145 13.22 3.71 -9.53
CA VAL A 145 13.69 4.63 -10.58
C VAL A 145 14.69 3.91 -11.50
N ALA A 146 15.64 3.13 -10.95
CA ALA A 146 16.54 2.32 -11.76
C ALA A 146 15.78 1.30 -12.62
N LEU A 147 14.82 0.57 -12.03
CA LEU A 147 13.95 -0.36 -12.75
C LEU A 147 13.14 0.34 -13.86
N GLY A 148 12.55 1.49 -13.54
CA GLY A 148 11.73 2.26 -14.47
C GLY A 148 12.50 2.70 -15.71
N LYS A 149 13.77 3.10 -15.54
CA LYS A 149 14.66 3.43 -16.67
C LYS A 149 14.90 2.21 -17.56
N VAL A 150 15.13 1.04 -16.97
CA VAL A 150 15.29 -0.20 -17.76
C VAL A 150 14.00 -0.53 -18.53
N LEU A 151 12.84 -0.49 -17.86
CA LEU A 151 11.53 -0.76 -18.49
C LEU A 151 11.24 0.21 -19.64
N LYS A 152 11.60 1.48 -19.49
CA LYS A 152 11.41 2.51 -20.51
C LYS A 152 12.44 2.39 -21.64
N ASP A 153 13.73 2.43 -21.31
CA ASP A 153 14.81 2.62 -22.28
C ASP A 153 15.14 1.31 -23.02
N THR A 154 15.02 0.16 -22.35
CA THR A 154 15.33 -1.15 -22.95
C THR A 154 14.10 -1.79 -23.60
N TYR A 155 12.93 -1.69 -22.96
CA TYR A 155 11.73 -2.41 -23.38
C TYR A 155 10.64 -1.51 -23.99
N GLY A 156 10.81 -0.19 -23.98
CA GLY A 156 9.91 0.76 -24.64
C GLY A 156 8.59 1.01 -23.91
N HIS A 157 8.44 0.56 -22.66
CA HIS A 157 7.22 0.79 -21.88
C HIS A 157 7.09 2.28 -21.50
N ARG A 158 5.85 2.75 -21.31
CA ARG A 158 5.58 4.05 -20.69
C ARG A 158 5.52 3.84 -19.18
N VAL A 159 6.47 4.41 -18.44
CA VAL A 159 6.62 4.16 -17.02
C VAL A 159 6.29 5.41 -16.22
N ARG A 160 5.37 5.26 -15.28
CA ARG A 160 4.98 6.27 -14.31
C ARG A 160 5.37 5.82 -12.90
N ILE A 161 6.15 6.64 -12.20
CA ILE A 161 6.47 6.47 -10.79
C ILE A 161 5.47 7.27 -9.96
N ALA A 162 4.62 6.53 -9.22
CA ALA A 162 3.63 7.08 -8.32
C ALA A 162 4.18 7.07 -6.89
N THR A 163 4.56 8.24 -6.37
CA THR A 163 5.18 8.37 -5.04
C THR A 163 4.93 9.76 -4.46
N HIS A 164 5.58 10.08 -3.35
CA HIS A 164 5.39 11.33 -2.64
C HIS A 164 5.90 12.55 -3.43
N PRO A 165 5.24 13.73 -3.30
CA PRO A 165 5.60 14.96 -4.03
C PRO A 165 7.09 15.37 -3.96
N THR A 166 7.73 15.16 -2.82
CA THR A 166 9.16 15.51 -2.62
C THR A 166 10.12 14.80 -3.58
N PHE A 167 9.72 13.66 -4.15
CA PHE A 167 10.53 12.91 -5.11
C PHE A 167 10.26 13.26 -6.57
N GLN A 168 9.40 14.24 -6.86
CA GLN A 168 9.06 14.63 -8.23
C GLN A 168 10.30 14.92 -9.07
N SER A 169 11.14 15.87 -8.64
CA SER A 169 12.35 16.26 -9.38
C SER A 169 13.26 15.06 -9.62
N PHE A 170 13.45 14.20 -8.61
CA PHE A 170 14.29 13.01 -8.72
C PHE A 170 13.79 12.01 -9.78
N VAL A 171 12.47 11.82 -9.89
CA VAL A 171 11.84 10.97 -10.90
C VAL A 171 11.99 11.58 -12.30
N GLU A 172 11.65 12.86 -12.44
CA GLU A 172 11.65 13.56 -13.73
C GLU A 172 13.07 13.76 -14.30
N GLU A 173 14.06 14.06 -13.45
CA GLU A 173 15.48 14.15 -13.84
C GLU A 173 16.02 12.81 -14.39
N ASN A 174 15.40 11.69 -14.01
CA ASN A 174 15.71 10.37 -14.55
C ASN A 174 14.89 10.00 -15.79
N GLY A 175 14.10 10.95 -16.32
CA GLY A 175 13.33 10.80 -17.54
C GLY A 175 12.08 9.94 -17.41
N LEU A 176 11.55 9.75 -16.19
CA LEU A 176 10.32 8.98 -15.94
C LEU A 176 9.14 9.92 -15.68
N GLU A 177 7.90 9.44 -15.92
CA GLU A 177 6.71 10.21 -15.56
C GLU A 177 6.50 10.14 -14.04
N PHE A 178 6.25 11.30 -13.41
CA PHE A 178 5.90 11.39 -12.00
C PHE A 178 4.38 11.42 -11.81
N PHE A 179 3.89 10.84 -10.71
CA PHE A 179 2.54 11.05 -10.21
C PHE A 179 2.50 11.13 -8.69
N SER A 180 1.85 12.14 -8.14
CA SER A 180 1.68 12.33 -6.70
C SER A 180 0.64 11.37 -6.13
N ILE A 181 1.04 10.59 -5.13
CA ILE A 181 0.10 9.83 -4.29
C ILE A 181 -0.24 10.55 -2.97
N GLY A 182 0.19 11.80 -2.81
CA GLY A 182 0.06 12.54 -1.56
C GLY A 182 1.02 12.03 -0.47
N GLY A 183 0.75 12.44 0.77
CA GLY A 183 1.60 12.18 1.93
C GLY A 183 2.95 12.92 1.92
N ASP A 184 3.47 13.20 3.11
CA ASP A 184 4.79 13.81 3.30
C ASP A 184 5.78 12.78 3.88
N PRO A 185 6.87 12.46 3.16
CA PRO A 185 7.92 11.57 3.68
C PRO A 185 8.59 12.11 4.92
N ALA A 186 8.61 13.42 5.16
CA ALA A 186 9.12 13.99 6.39
C ALA A 186 8.19 13.67 7.57
N GLU A 187 6.88 13.63 7.39
CA GLU A 187 5.94 13.15 8.41
C GLU A 187 6.11 11.64 8.66
N LEU A 188 6.28 10.86 7.59
CA LEU A 188 6.53 9.42 7.67
C LEU A 188 7.89 9.10 8.33
N MET A 189 8.95 9.85 7.99
CA MET A 189 10.29 9.70 8.57
C MET A 189 10.38 10.26 9.99
N ALA A 190 9.78 11.41 10.29
CA ALA A 190 9.71 11.93 11.65
C ALA A 190 8.94 10.98 12.56
N PHE A 191 7.92 10.30 12.02
CA PHE A 191 7.25 9.21 12.70
C PHE A 191 8.18 8.00 12.87
N MET A 192 8.88 7.53 11.84
CA MET A 192 9.83 6.39 11.93
C MET A 192 11.01 6.67 12.88
N VAL A 193 11.44 7.93 13.02
CA VAL A 193 12.47 8.37 13.96
C VAL A 193 11.94 8.35 15.39
N LYS A 194 10.66 8.72 15.60
CA LYS A 194 9.99 8.64 16.91
C LYS A 194 9.56 7.21 17.27
N HIS A 195 9.30 6.39 16.26
CA HIS A 195 8.76 5.04 16.35
C HIS A 195 9.48 4.16 15.30
N PRO A 196 10.63 3.54 15.62
CA PRO A 196 11.48 2.68 14.76
C PRO A 196 10.82 1.55 13.91
N GLY A 197 9.50 1.42 13.88
CA GLY A 197 8.76 0.38 13.19
C GLY A 197 7.56 0.95 12.43
N LEU A 198 7.11 0.19 11.43
CA LEU A 198 6.12 0.64 10.46
C LEU A 198 4.70 0.78 11.04
N MET A 199 4.40 0.22 12.21
CA MET A 199 3.07 0.21 12.82
C MET A 199 2.96 1.26 13.94
N PRO A 200 1.81 1.92 14.18
CA PRO A 200 1.68 2.90 15.27
C PRO A 200 1.44 2.27 16.64
N GLY A 201 2.19 2.70 17.66
CA GLY A 201 2.01 2.32 19.07
C GLY A 201 1.08 3.22 19.87
N PHE A 202 0.87 2.87 21.15
CA PHE A 202 -0.08 3.48 22.10
C PHE A 202 -0.04 5.02 22.21
N ASP A 203 1.13 5.65 22.14
CA ASP A 203 1.28 7.11 22.34
C ASP A 203 0.58 7.95 21.25
N ALA A 204 0.37 7.36 20.07
CA ALA A 204 -0.31 8.03 18.95
C ALA A 204 -1.84 8.09 19.09
N ILE A 205 -2.42 7.25 19.97
CA ILE A 205 -3.88 7.14 20.18
C ILE A 205 -4.41 8.35 20.97
N THR A 206 -3.62 8.86 21.91
CA THR A 206 -4.00 9.96 22.81
C THR A 206 -3.79 11.36 22.21
N SER A 207 -3.02 11.49 21.12
CA SER A 207 -2.58 12.77 20.54
C SER A 207 -3.37 13.21 19.29
N GLY A 208 -4.33 12.42 18.80
CA GLY A 208 -5.00 12.67 17.52
C GLY A 208 -4.14 12.34 16.28
N GLU A 209 -2.91 11.87 16.49
CA GLU A 209 -1.97 11.46 15.43
C GLU A 209 -2.49 10.24 14.67
N VAL A 210 -3.22 9.32 15.31
CA VAL A 210 -3.85 8.17 14.65
C VAL A 210 -4.87 8.60 13.60
N SER A 211 -5.72 9.58 13.89
CA SER A 211 -6.72 10.08 12.93
C SER A 211 -6.05 10.78 11.75
N LYS A 212 -5.05 11.62 12.00
CA LYS A 212 -4.25 12.27 10.94
C LYS A 212 -3.56 11.23 10.06
N ARG A 213 -2.96 10.20 10.67
CA ARG A 213 -2.30 9.11 9.95
C ARG A 213 -3.26 8.30 9.09
N ARG A 214 -4.45 7.99 9.61
CA ARG A 214 -5.48 7.28 8.84
C ARG A 214 -5.96 8.10 7.64
N LYS A 215 -6.09 9.42 7.79
CA LYS A 215 -6.32 10.34 6.66
C LYS A 215 -5.19 10.30 5.65
N GLY A 216 -3.93 10.34 6.08
CA GLY A 216 -2.77 10.21 5.19
C GLY A 216 -2.74 8.88 4.42
N ILE A 217 -3.07 7.76 5.07
CA ILE A 217 -3.19 6.46 4.37
C ILE A 217 -4.32 6.49 3.35
N GLN A 218 -5.46 7.11 3.68
CA GLN A 218 -6.56 7.20 2.73
C GLN A 218 -6.22 8.10 1.53
N GLU A 219 -5.45 9.18 1.75
CA GLU A 219 -4.89 9.99 0.67
C GLU A 219 -3.98 9.15 -0.24
N ILE A 220 -3.09 8.35 0.34
CA ILE A 220 -2.22 7.42 -0.40
C ILE A 220 -3.03 6.40 -1.21
N LEU A 221 -4.05 5.77 -0.61
CA LEU A 221 -4.90 4.79 -1.32
C LEU A 221 -5.59 5.44 -2.54
N LEU A 222 -6.14 6.64 -2.38
CA LEU A 222 -6.77 7.39 -3.46
C LEU A 222 -5.74 7.87 -4.50
N GLY A 223 -4.57 8.33 -4.07
CA GLY A 223 -3.48 8.72 -4.93
C GLY A 223 -2.99 7.56 -5.80
N CYS A 224 -2.83 6.38 -5.22
CA CYS A 224 -2.53 5.15 -5.94
C CYS A 224 -3.62 4.82 -6.97
N TRP A 225 -4.91 4.93 -6.62
CA TRP A 225 -5.99 4.73 -7.59
C TRP A 225 -5.92 5.71 -8.76
N ARG A 226 -5.79 7.01 -8.46
CA ARG A 226 -5.65 8.07 -9.47
C ARG A 226 -4.45 7.85 -10.38
N SER A 227 -3.33 7.39 -9.83
CA SER A 227 -2.10 7.14 -10.60
C SER A 227 -2.29 6.13 -11.73
N CYS A 228 -3.29 5.25 -11.63
CA CYS A 228 -3.59 4.24 -12.63
C CYS A 228 -4.46 4.75 -13.79
N ILE A 229 -5.22 5.84 -13.61
CA ILE A 229 -6.29 6.24 -14.55
C ILE A 229 -6.28 7.72 -14.93
N GLU A 230 -5.58 8.56 -14.18
CA GLU A 230 -5.56 10.01 -14.37
C GLU A 230 -4.36 10.44 -15.22
N GLY A 231 -4.57 11.33 -16.18
CA GLY A 231 -3.47 11.99 -16.89
C GLY A 231 -2.70 12.97 -16.00
N GLY A 232 -1.47 13.32 -16.38
CA GLY A 232 -0.67 14.30 -15.63
C GLY A 232 0.07 13.75 -14.42
N ASP A 233 0.28 14.62 -13.43
CA ASP A 233 1.24 14.47 -12.33
C ASP A 233 0.59 14.31 -10.94
N GLY A 234 -0.75 14.33 -10.87
CA GLY A 234 -1.49 14.19 -9.61
C GLY A 234 -1.39 15.37 -8.63
N LEU A 235 -0.68 16.45 -8.99
CA LEU A 235 -0.52 17.66 -8.15
C LEU A 235 -1.68 18.65 -8.32
N GLY A 236 -2.36 18.59 -9.46
CA GLY A 236 -3.54 19.41 -9.74
C GLY A 236 -4.80 18.88 -9.06
N PRO A 237 -5.88 19.70 -9.03
CA PRO A 237 -7.19 19.20 -8.65
C PRO A 237 -7.58 18.05 -9.59
N PRO A 238 -8.26 17.00 -9.08
CA PRO A 238 -8.68 15.88 -9.91
C PRO A 238 -9.55 16.40 -11.08
N PRO A 239 -9.40 15.84 -12.30
CA PRO A 239 -10.16 16.29 -13.47
C PRO A 239 -11.66 16.20 -13.23
N GLN A 240 -12.44 17.11 -13.83
CA GLN A 240 -13.90 17.04 -13.76
C GLN A 240 -14.41 15.84 -14.54
N PRO A 241 -15.19 14.94 -13.93
CA PRO A 241 -15.46 13.68 -14.59
C PRO A 241 -16.79 13.70 -15.36
N HIS A 242 -16.94 12.72 -16.23
CA HIS A 242 -18.03 12.73 -17.20
C HIS A 242 -19.38 12.48 -16.53
N ALA A 243 -20.35 13.35 -16.79
CA ALA A 243 -21.67 13.23 -16.17
C ALA A 243 -22.38 11.94 -16.62
N LYS A 244 -23.10 11.29 -15.70
CA LYS A 244 -23.89 10.09 -15.99
C LYS A 244 -24.89 10.39 -17.12
N ASN A 245 -24.82 9.61 -18.20
CA ASN A 245 -25.61 9.77 -19.43
C ASN A 245 -25.31 11.02 -20.28
N ALA A 246 -24.25 11.79 -19.98
CA ALA A 246 -23.79 12.79 -20.93
C ALA A 246 -23.23 12.09 -22.18
N PRO A 247 -23.51 12.60 -23.39
CA PRO A 247 -22.89 12.07 -24.61
C PRO A 247 -21.36 12.19 -24.48
N LEU A 248 -20.64 11.14 -24.87
CA LEU A 248 -19.18 11.21 -24.93
C LEU A 248 -18.82 12.24 -26.00
N ASP A 249 -18.32 13.40 -25.56
CA ASP A 249 -17.83 14.40 -26.48
C ASP A 249 -16.52 13.89 -27.09
N ALA A 250 -16.55 13.48 -28.35
CA ALA A 250 -15.36 13.00 -29.07
C ALA A 250 -14.29 14.10 -29.23
N SER A 251 -14.61 15.36 -28.90
CA SER A 251 -13.67 16.48 -28.84
C SER A 251 -13.05 16.72 -27.46
N LEU A 252 -13.40 15.90 -26.43
CA LEU A 252 -12.76 15.93 -25.11
C LEU A 252 -11.25 15.71 -25.25
N GLN A 253 -10.52 16.81 -25.27
CA GLN A 253 -9.09 16.81 -25.03
C GLN A 253 -8.88 16.66 -23.52
N VAL A 254 -7.94 15.81 -23.12
CA VAL A 254 -7.53 15.71 -21.71
C VAL A 254 -7.19 17.11 -21.21
N PRO A 255 -7.75 17.57 -20.07
CA PRO A 255 -7.45 18.88 -19.53
C PRO A 255 -5.93 19.11 -19.46
N GLY A 256 -5.45 20.20 -20.08
CA GLY A 256 -4.02 20.51 -20.16
C GLY A 256 -3.24 19.86 -21.32
N GLY A 257 -3.92 19.19 -22.28
CA GLY A 257 -3.28 18.62 -23.48
C GLY A 257 -2.36 17.43 -23.21
N ARG A 258 -2.48 16.80 -22.04
CA ARG A 258 -1.61 15.70 -21.61
C ARG A 258 -2.13 14.36 -22.16
N GLU A 259 -1.24 13.46 -22.56
CA GLU A 259 -1.61 12.13 -23.04
C GLU A 259 -2.34 11.35 -21.92
N PRO A 260 -3.52 10.74 -22.18
CA PRO A 260 -4.21 9.90 -21.21
C PRO A 260 -3.29 8.79 -20.67
N PHE A 261 -3.49 8.37 -19.43
CA PHE A 261 -2.75 7.25 -18.85
C PHE A 261 -3.74 6.26 -18.27
N VAL A 262 -3.70 5.01 -18.76
CA VAL A 262 -4.45 3.88 -18.20
C VAL A 262 -3.45 2.76 -18.00
N ALA A 263 -3.27 2.33 -16.74
CA ALA A 263 -2.30 1.30 -16.40
C ALA A 263 -2.68 -0.07 -16.98
N ASP A 264 -1.72 -0.72 -17.62
CA ASP A 264 -1.82 -2.12 -18.07
C ASP A 264 -1.22 -3.09 -17.05
N ALA A 265 -0.36 -2.60 -16.14
CA ALA A 265 0.26 -3.37 -15.08
C ALA A 265 0.64 -2.47 -13.89
N ILE A 266 0.61 -3.04 -12.69
CA ILE A 266 1.03 -2.39 -11.44
C ILE A 266 2.30 -3.07 -10.93
N ILE A 267 3.34 -2.29 -10.67
CA ILE A 267 4.44 -2.67 -9.80
C ILE A 267 4.29 -1.88 -8.50
N ALA A 268 4.42 -2.52 -7.34
CA ALA A 268 4.27 -1.78 -6.08
C ALA A 268 5.15 -2.33 -4.97
N ASN A 269 5.47 -1.47 -3.99
CA ASN A 269 5.92 -1.95 -2.70
C ASN A 269 4.74 -2.16 -1.74
N PRO A 270 4.86 -3.08 -0.76
CA PRO A 270 3.75 -3.42 0.14
C PRO A 270 3.18 -2.25 0.98
N PRO A 271 4.00 -1.29 1.47
CA PRO A 271 3.51 -0.17 2.28
C PRO A 271 2.44 0.72 1.63
N SER A 272 2.18 0.59 0.33
CA SER A 272 1.10 1.30 -0.36
C SER A 272 -0.30 0.77 -0.06
N PHE A 273 -0.44 -0.53 0.28
CA PHE A 273 -1.69 -1.27 0.56
C PHE A 273 -2.79 -1.24 -0.53
N ALA A 274 -2.71 -0.36 -1.53
CA ALA A 274 -3.75 -0.17 -2.56
C ALA A 274 -3.68 -1.20 -3.70
N HIS A 275 -2.45 -1.64 -4.01
CA HIS A 275 -2.05 -2.33 -5.23
C HIS A 275 -2.97 -3.48 -5.65
N ILE A 276 -3.27 -4.43 -4.75
CA ILE A 276 -4.03 -5.65 -5.07
C ILE A 276 -5.50 -5.35 -5.32
N HIS A 277 -6.05 -4.36 -4.61
CA HIS A 277 -7.45 -3.96 -4.74
C HIS A 277 -7.67 -3.19 -6.06
N ILE A 278 -6.72 -2.34 -6.44
CA ILE A 278 -6.76 -1.66 -7.73
C ILE A 278 -6.59 -2.67 -8.88
N ALA A 279 -5.67 -3.62 -8.73
CA ALA A 279 -5.48 -4.72 -9.69
C ALA A 279 -6.77 -5.55 -9.88
N GLU A 280 -7.46 -5.88 -8.79
CA GLU A 280 -8.77 -6.55 -8.81
C GLU A 280 -9.82 -5.71 -9.56
N LYS A 281 -9.89 -4.40 -9.31
CA LYS A 281 -10.85 -3.51 -9.98
C LYS A 281 -10.58 -3.39 -11.48
N MET A 282 -9.32 -3.24 -11.87
CA MET A 282 -8.93 -3.00 -13.27
C MET A 282 -8.78 -4.29 -14.07
N GLY A 283 -8.64 -5.45 -13.41
CA GLY A 283 -8.37 -6.72 -14.08
C GLY A 283 -6.95 -6.78 -14.69
N ILE A 284 -5.98 -6.09 -14.08
CA ILE A 284 -4.60 -6.01 -14.56
C ILE A 284 -3.63 -6.72 -13.60
N PRO A 285 -2.48 -7.21 -14.08
CA PRO A 285 -1.48 -7.86 -13.22
C PRO A 285 -0.86 -6.89 -12.22
N VAL A 286 -0.53 -7.43 -11.04
CA VAL A 286 0.25 -6.76 -10.00
C VAL A 286 1.49 -7.56 -9.64
N HIS A 287 2.63 -6.89 -9.57
CA HIS A 287 3.92 -7.44 -9.14
C HIS A 287 4.42 -6.66 -7.93
N LEU A 288 4.62 -7.35 -6.81
CA LEU A 288 5.14 -6.73 -5.61
C LEU A 288 6.65 -6.82 -5.55
N MET A 289 7.31 -5.70 -5.30
CA MET A 289 8.76 -5.69 -5.14
C MET A 289 9.15 -4.97 -3.87
N PHE A 290 10.17 -5.48 -3.19
CA PHE A 290 10.60 -4.86 -1.94
C PHE A 290 12.05 -5.13 -1.57
N THR A 291 12.60 -4.26 -0.72
CA THR A 291 13.99 -4.31 -0.23
C THR A 291 14.11 -5.02 1.11
N MET A 292 12.98 -5.37 1.75
CA MET A 292 12.93 -6.15 2.98
C MET A 292 11.92 -7.30 2.83
N PRO A 293 12.12 -8.43 3.53
CA PRO A 293 11.19 -9.55 3.46
C PRO A 293 9.79 -9.18 3.94
N TRP A 294 8.77 -9.61 3.19
CA TRP A 294 7.36 -9.37 3.49
C TRP A 294 6.47 -10.62 3.31
N SER A 295 6.93 -11.60 2.54
CA SER A 295 6.25 -12.86 2.27
C SER A 295 6.59 -13.87 3.37
N PRO A 296 5.60 -14.64 3.87
CA PRO A 296 5.83 -15.66 4.89
C PRO A 296 6.95 -16.64 4.51
N THR A 297 7.82 -16.93 5.47
CA THR A 297 8.85 -17.98 5.37
C THR A 297 9.18 -18.55 6.76
N ARG A 298 9.67 -19.78 6.75
CA ARG A 298 10.22 -20.54 7.88
C ARG A 298 11.65 -20.14 8.21
N ALA A 299 12.36 -19.48 7.29
CA ALA A 299 13.80 -19.21 7.40
C ALA A 299 14.14 -18.11 8.42
N PHE A 300 13.32 -17.07 8.53
CA PHE A 300 13.56 -15.93 9.42
C PHE A 300 12.24 -15.20 9.73
N PRO A 301 12.13 -14.50 10.86
CA PRO A 301 10.90 -13.81 11.25
C PRO A 301 10.66 -12.55 10.42
N HIS A 302 9.42 -12.06 10.45
CA HIS A 302 9.03 -10.80 9.86
C HIS A 302 9.88 -9.65 10.46
N PRO A 303 10.49 -8.74 9.68
CA PRO A 303 11.41 -7.72 10.20
C PRO A 303 10.80 -6.74 11.22
N LEU A 304 9.48 -6.53 11.15
CA LEU A 304 8.73 -5.73 12.13
C LEU A 304 8.33 -6.48 13.41
N ALA A 305 8.49 -7.80 13.45
CA ALA A 305 8.11 -8.60 14.59
C ALA A 305 9.22 -8.59 15.65
N ASN A 306 8.82 -8.40 16.90
CA ASN A 306 9.65 -8.57 18.07
C ASN A 306 9.11 -9.75 18.89
N ILE A 307 9.76 -10.90 18.78
CA ILE A 307 9.31 -12.13 19.44
C ILE A 307 9.70 -12.04 20.92
N GLN A 308 8.72 -11.81 21.79
CA GLN A 308 8.91 -11.67 23.24
C GLN A 308 8.95 -13.03 23.93
N SER A 309 8.03 -13.91 23.56
CA SER A 309 7.99 -15.28 24.04
C SER A 309 7.37 -16.21 23.00
N SER A 310 7.94 -17.40 22.86
CA SER A 310 7.41 -18.46 22.01
C SER A 310 7.73 -19.81 22.63
N ASN A 311 6.74 -20.69 22.73
CA ASN A 311 6.94 -22.08 23.14
C ASN A 311 6.88 -23.07 21.94
N THR A 312 6.87 -22.55 20.71
CA THR A 312 6.93 -23.34 19.48
C THR A 312 8.35 -23.40 18.94
N ASP A 313 8.60 -24.25 17.94
CA ASP A 313 9.91 -24.27 17.27
C ASP A 313 10.16 -22.96 16.48
N ASP A 314 11.44 -22.68 16.19
CA ASP A 314 11.85 -21.43 15.50
C ASP A 314 11.17 -21.30 14.14
N VAL A 315 10.96 -22.43 13.49
CA VAL A 315 10.34 -22.54 12.17
C VAL A 315 8.89 -22.08 12.16
N MET A 316 8.08 -22.57 13.10
CA MET A 316 6.69 -22.12 13.26
C MET A 316 6.67 -20.67 13.73
N THR A 317 7.55 -20.29 14.67
CA THR A 317 7.65 -18.93 15.19
C THR A 317 7.90 -17.91 14.07
N ASN A 318 8.85 -18.22 13.16
CA ASN A 318 9.17 -17.40 12.01
C ASN A 318 7.96 -17.24 11.10
N TYR A 319 7.33 -18.35 10.70
CA TYR A 319 6.18 -18.30 9.81
C TYR A 319 5.00 -17.51 10.42
N MET A 320 4.69 -17.78 11.69
CA MET A 320 3.60 -17.14 12.42
C MET A 320 3.80 -15.64 12.59
N SER A 321 5.05 -15.17 12.66
CA SER A 321 5.33 -13.74 12.78
C SER A 321 4.76 -12.93 11.61
N TYR A 322 4.78 -13.47 10.38
CA TYR A 322 4.19 -12.80 9.21
C TYR A 322 2.67 -12.74 9.30
N THR A 323 2.03 -13.86 9.66
CA THR A 323 0.57 -13.90 9.82
C THR A 323 0.09 -12.92 10.88
N LEU A 324 0.78 -12.86 12.03
CA LEU A 324 0.41 -11.95 13.12
C LEU A 324 0.63 -10.48 12.75
N VAL A 325 1.73 -10.14 12.08
CA VAL A 325 1.94 -8.78 11.57
C VAL A 325 0.85 -8.39 10.57
N GLU A 326 0.49 -9.28 9.65
CA GLU A 326 -0.57 -9.01 8.67
C GLU A 326 -1.96 -8.86 9.33
N MET A 327 -2.28 -9.70 10.33
CA MET A 327 -3.49 -9.54 11.14
C MET A 327 -3.52 -8.18 11.86
N MET A 328 -2.40 -7.75 12.43
CA MET A 328 -2.27 -6.42 13.04
C MET A 328 -2.49 -5.29 12.04
N THR A 329 -1.96 -5.42 10.82
CA THR A 329 -2.20 -4.46 9.73
C THR A 329 -3.69 -4.37 9.39
N TRP A 330 -4.37 -5.51 9.22
CA TRP A 330 -5.79 -5.53 8.92
C TRP A 330 -6.66 -5.02 10.09
N GLN A 331 -6.24 -5.25 11.33
CA GLN A 331 -6.94 -4.68 12.47
C GLN A 331 -6.85 -3.14 12.49
N GLY A 332 -5.68 -2.58 12.21
CA GLY A 332 -5.47 -1.13 12.24
C GLY A 332 -6.00 -0.37 11.01
N LEU A 333 -6.00 -1.01 9.83
CA LEU A 333 -6.27 -0.35 8.55
C LEU A 333 -7.40 -0.97 7.72
N GLY A 334 -7.90 -2.15 8.09
CA GLY A 334 -8.82 -2.90 7.24
C GLY A 334 -10.13 -2.15 6.96
N ASP A 335 -10.58 -1.30 7.88
CA ASP A 335 -11.78 -0.50 7.70
C ASP A 335 -11.55 0.66 6.73
N VAL A 336 -10.36 1.28 6.75
CA VAL A 336 -9.93 2.28 5.76
C VAL A 336 -9.83 1.64 4.37
N ILE A 337 -9.20 0.47 4.30
CA ILE A 337 -9.06 -0.30 3.06
C ILE A 337 -10.43 -0.72 2.52
N ASN A 338 -11.34 -1.20 3.37
CA ASN A 338 -12.67 -1.60 2.94
C ASN A 338 -13.54 -0.41 2.51
N ARG A 339 -13.44 0.74 3.19
CA ARG A 339 -14.08 1.97 2.69
C ARG A 339 -13.54 2.38 1.33
N PHE A 340 -12.23 2.26 1.11
CA PHE A 340 -11.62 2.49 -0.21
C PHE A 340 -12.15 1.48 -1.25
N ARG A 341 -12.23 0.19 -0.92
CA ARG A 341 -12.79 -0.85 -1.79
C ARG A 341 -14.24 -0.56 -2.17
N GLU A 342 -15.11 -0.30 -1.19
CA GLU A 342 -16.54 -0.10 -1.43
C GLU A 342 -16.81 1.23 -2.13
N LYS A 343 -16.25 2.32 -1.60
CA LYS A 343 -16.63 3.64 -2.07
C LYS A 343 -15.87 4.05 -3.34
N ALA A 344 -14.56 3.81 -3.41
CA ALA A 344 -13.74 4.30 -4.51
C ALA A 344 -13.60 3.28 -5.65
N LEU A 345 -13.51 1.99 -5.31
CA LEU A 345 -13.35 0.92 -6.29
C LEU A 345 -14.65 0.18 -6.60
N ASP A 346 -15.74 0.38 -5.86
CA ASP A 346 -16.98 -0.38 -6.05
C ASP A 346 -16.73 -1.90 -6.02
N LEU A 347 -15.97 -2.34 -5.00
CA LEU A 347 -15.64 -3.73 -4.71
C LEU A 347 -16.25 -4.13 -3.36
N SER A 348 -16.57 -5.42 -3.20
CA SER A 348 -17.05 -5.94 -1.93
C SER A 348 -15.96 -5.85 -0.84
N PRO A 349 -16.33 -5.60 0.43
CA PRO A 349 -15.38 -5.56 1.52
C PRO A 349 -14.80 -6.96 1.78
N LEU A 350 -13.56 -7.00 2.27
CA LEU A 350 -12.90 -8.21 2.73
C LEU A 350 -13.18 -8.44 4.22
N SER A 351 -13.44 -9.69 4.59
CA SER A 351 -13.66 -10.07 5.99
C SER A 351 -12.35 -10.28 6.73
N LEU A 352 -12.37 -10.15 8.06
CA LEU A 352 -11.19 -10.30 8.93
C LEU A 352 -10.47 -11.66 8.77
N ILE A 353 -11.20 -12.70 8.39
CA ILE A 353 -10.64 -14.05 8.21
C ILE A 353 -9.99 -14.19 6.83
N TRP A 354 -10.55 -13.52 5.82
CA TRP A 354 -10.12 -13.65 4.42
C TRP A 354 -9.18 -12.54 3.94
N ALA A 355 -9.00 -11.47 4.72
CA ALA A 355 -8.11 -10.39 4.33
C ALA A 355 -6.64 -10.73 4.63
N PRO A 356 -6.27 -11.24 5.83
CA PRO A 356 -4.92 -11.72 6.09
C PRO A 356 -4.59 -12.97 5.25
N GLY A 357 -3.45 -12.98 4.59
CA GLY A 357 -2.96 -14.03 3.71
C GLY A 357 -3.45 -13.91 2.27
N LEU A 358 -4.13 -12.81 1.90
CA LEU A 358 -4.71 -12.64 0.56
C LEU A 358 -3.63 -12.73 -0.53
N LEU A 359 -2.52 -12.01 -0.34
CA LEU A 359 -1.42 -11.98 -1.31
C LEU A 359 -0.78 -13.37 -1.51
N SER A 360 -0.59 -14.10 -0.41
CA SER A 360 -0.07 -15.48 -0.43
C SER A 360 -1.04 -16.46 -1.06
N ARG A 361 -2.34 -16.37 -0.75
CA ARG A 361 -3.38 -17.24 -1.33
C ARG A 361 -3.53 -17.05 -2.83
N LEU A 362 -3.44 -15.80 -3.31
CA LEU A 362 -3.50 -15.47 -4.73
C LEU A 362 -2.18 -15.73 -5.46
N LYS A 363 -1.12 -16.14 -4.75
CA LYS A 363 0.24 -16.33 -5.30
C LYS A 363 0.70 -15.10 -6.11
N VAL A 364 0.44 -13.90 -5.58
CA VAL A 364 0.86 -12.64 -6.21
C VAL A 364 2.36 -12.68 -6.46
N SER A 365 2.82 -12.27 -7.64
CA SER A 365 4.25 -12.30 -7.97
C SER A 365 5.05 -11.33 -7.08
N TRP A 366 6.18 -11.81 -6.57
CA TRP A 366 7.11 -11.06 -5.74
C TRP A 366 8.52 -11.05 -6.33
N THR A 367 9.19 -9.91 -6.26
CA THR A 367 10.64 -9.82 -6.48
C THR A 367 11.30 -9.02 -5.38
N TYR A 368 12.27 -9.63 -4.72
CA TYR A 368 13.07 -8.99 -3.69
C TYR A 368 14.35 -8.40 -4.24
N CYS A 369 14.59 -7.13 -3.89
CA CYS A 369 15.62 -6.28 -4.47
C CYS A 369 16.91 -6.30 -3.64
N TRP A 370 17.40 -7.49 -3.30
CA TRP A 370 18.67 -7.69 -2.59
C TRP A 370 19.49 -8.80 -3.25
N SER A 371 20.79 -8.86 -2.96
CA SER A 371 21.65 -9.93 -3.47
C SER A 371 21.35 -11.28 -2.82
N PRO A 372 21.22 -12.39 -3.58
CA PRO A 372 21.08 -13.72 -3.01
C PRO A 372 22.29 -14.16 -2.17
N ALA A 373 23.45 -13.48 -2.32
CA ALA A 373 24.61 -13.67 -1.44
C ALA A 373 24.41 -13.07 -0.04
N LEU A 374 23.50 -12.09 0.12
CA LEU A 374 23.17 -11.49 1.40
C LEU A 374 22.08 -12.30 2.12
N ILE A 375 20.96 -12.53 1.44
CA ILE A 375 19.87 -13.38 1.91
C ILE A 375 19.50 -14.31 0.76
N PRO A 376 19.82 -15.62 0.84
CA PRO A 376 19.45 -16.56 -0.20
C PRO A 376 17.95 -16.78 -0.23
N LYS A 377 17.44 -17.25 -1.38
CA LYS A 377 16.02 -17.60 -1.53
C LYS A 377 15.67 -18.72 -0.54
N PRO A 378 14.74 -18.51 0.39
CA PRO A 378 14.22 -19.58 1.23
C PRO A 378 13.63 -20.72 0.40
N ASN A 379 13.90 -21.97 0.81
CA ASN A 379 13.44 -23.17 0.10
C ASN A 379 11.92 -23.34 0.12
N ASP A 380 11.22 -22.62 1.00
CA ASP A 380 9.76 -22.63 1.12
C ASP A 380 9.08 -21.51 0.33
N TRP A 381 9.82 -20.68 -0.39
CA TRP A 381 9.25 -19.73 -1.36
C TRP A 381 8.96 -20.40 -2.70
N GLY A 382 7.71 -20.29 -3.15
CA GLY A 382 7.29 -20.78 -4.45
C GLY A 382 7.91 -20.02 -5.63
N ARG A 383 7.63 -20.49 -6.85
CA ARG A 383 8.19 -19.90 -8.09
C ARG A 383 7.76 -18.47 -8.38
N HIS A 384 6.65 -18.04 -7.79
CA HIS A 384 6.12 -16.69 -7.92
C HIS A 384 6.89 -15.67 -7.07
N ILE A 385 7.81 -16.10 -6.20
CA ILE A 385 8.64 -15.24 -5.36
C ILE A 385 10.10 -15.44 -5.77
N ASP A 386 10.78 -14.35 -6.14
CA ASP A 386 12.18 -14.42 -6.56
C ASP A 386 13.04 -13.31 -5.97
N ILE A 387 14.36 -13.45 -6.09
CA ILE A 387 15.36 -12.48 -5.63
C ILE A 387 16.19 -12.05 -6.85
N ALA A 388 16.10 -10.77 -7.22
CA ALA A 388 16.70 -10.28 -8.47
C ALA A 388 18.09 -9.66 -8.31
N GLY A 389 18.57 -9.44 -7.09
CA GLY A 389 19.72 -8.59 -6.84
C GLY A 389 19.33 -7.13 -6.57
N PHE A 390 20.33 -6.30 -6.31
CA PHE A 390 20.12 -4.88 -6.09
C PHE A 390 19.87 -4.13 -7.40
N PHE A 391 18.94 -3.18 -7.36
CA PHE A 391 18.69 -2.27 -8.48
C PHE A 391 19.58 -1.04 -8.32
N PHE A 392 20.69 -1.01 -9.05
CA PHE A 392 21.63 0.09 -8.99
C PHE A 392 21.23 1.21 -9.95
N LEU A 393 21.05 2.41 -9.41
CA LEU A 393 20.98 3.62 -10.22
C LEU A 393 22.40 4.17 -10.37
N ASN A 394 22.85 4.37 -11.61
CA ASN A 394 24.17 4.97 -11.86
C ASN A 394 24.13 6.46 -11.52
N LEU A 395 24.35 6.78 -10.25
CA LEU A 395 24.37 8.14 -9.70
C LEU A 395 25.74 8.83 -9.85
N ALA A 396 26.78 8.08 -10.25
CA ALA A 396 28.17 8.51 -10.19
C ALA A 396 28.74 8.94 -11.56
N SER A 397 27.91 9.11 -12.60
CA SER A 397 28.41 9.48 -13.94
C SER A 397 29.13 10.83 -13.99
N SER A 398 28.97 11.68 -12.98
CA SER A 398 29.66 12.98 -12.83
C SER A 398 30.74 12.99 -11.73
N PHE A 399 30.90 11.91 -10.98
CA PHE A 399 31.92 11.84 -9.93
C PHE A 399 33.28 11.57 -10.55
N THR A 400 34.18 12.56 -10.46
CA THR A 400 35.59 12.39 -10.79
C THR A 400 36.33 12.17 -9.47
N PRO A 401 36.77 10.94 -9.15
CA PRO A 401 37.53 10.69 -7.93
C PRO A 401 38.85 11.48 -7.95
N ASP A 402 39.33 11.87 -6.78
CA ASP A 402 40.68 12.42 -6.65
C ASP A 402 41.71 11.40 -7.15
N PRO A 403 42.86 11.83 -7.70
CA PRO A 403 43.83 10.92 -8.33
C PRO A 403 44.29 9.78 -7.43
N GLU A 404 44.45 10.02 -6.12
CA GLU A 404 44.83 8.98 -5.16
C GLU A 404 43.75 7.91 -4.99
N LEU A 405 42.48 8.31 -5.00
CA LEU A 405 41.35 7.38 -4.90
C LEU A 405 41.15 6.60 -6.20
N ASP A 406 41.37 7.23 -7.36
CA ASP A 406 41.30 6.56 -8.67
C ASP A 406 42.38 5.49 -8.81
N VAL A 407 43.61 5.75 -8.33
CA VAL A 407 44.69 4.75 -8.27
C VAL A 407 44.28 3.58 -7.37
N PHE A 408 43.79 3.86 -6.16
CA PHE A 408 43.33 2.82 -5.23
C PHE A 408 42.23 1.93 -5.80
N LEU A 409 41.25 2.51 -6.50
CA LEU A 409 40.11 1.78 -7.07
C LEU A 409 40.49 0.90 -8.28
N ARG A 410 41.62 1.16 -8.95
CA ARG A 410 42.11 0.39 -10.11
C ARG A 410 43.03 -0.77 -9.74
N ASP A 411 43.55 -0.78 -8.51
CA ASP A 411 44.48 -1.80 -7.99
C ASP A 411 43.77 -3.00 -7.30
N VAL A 412 42.43 -3.06 -7.38
CA VAL A 412 41.59 -4.19 -6.93
C VAL A 412 40.97 -4.86 -8.15
#